data_AF-X1JWT8-F1
#
_entry.id   AF-X1JWT8-F1
#
_cell.length_a   1.000
_cell.length_b   1.000
_cell.length_c   1.000
_cell.angle_alpha   90.00
_cell.angle_beta   90.00
_cell.angle_gamma   90.00
#
_symmetry.space_group_name_H-M   'P 1'
#
loop_
_entity.id
_entity.type
_entity.pdbx_description
1 polymer ?
#
loop_
_entity_poly.entity_id
_entity_poly.type
_entity_poly.pdbx_seq_one_letter_code
_entity_poly.pdbx_strand_id
1 'polypeptide(L)'
;VLASTEGGVDIEQVANASPEKILRHWIDPTLGFSEQAAETMLAQFPGMKKDDVTKFASAIHTLYKVGMDYDAELIEMNPLVKTASGEFIAADARIILDDNCLSDYVTSGYSAEDIYQYCLYLWLRHNQQ
;
A
#
# COMPACT_ATOMS: atom_id res chain seq x y z
N VAL A 1 -8.86 -0.16 -2.01
CA VAL A 1 -7.83 -0.51 -1.01
C VAL A 1 -8.33 -1.67 -0.15
N LEU A 2 -7.47 -2.67 0.07
CA LEU A 2 -7.71 -3.80 0.98
C LEU A 2 -6.64 -3.76 2.09
N ALA A 3 -7.02 -4.16 3.30
CA ALA A 3 -6.09 -4.35 4.40
C ALA A 3 -6.51 -5.56 5.23
N SER A 4 -5.55 -6.28 5.80
CA SER A 4 -5.78 -7.37 6.74
C SER A 4 -4.73 -7.37 7.85
N THR A 5 -5.08 -7.90 9.01
CA THR A 5 -4.13 -8.19 10.10
C THR A 5 -3.40 -9.52 9.90
N GLU A 6 -3.81 -10.33 8.93
CA GLU A 6 -3.15 -11.60 8.59
C GLU A 6 -2.06 -11.34 7.55
N GLY A 7 -0.85 -11.00 8.02
CA GLY A 7 0.31 -10.82 7.14
C GLY A 7 0.99 -12.14 6.78
N GLY A 8 1.64 -12.19 5.62
CA GLY A 8 2.41 -13.35 5.16
C GLY A 8 1.54 -14.47 4.59
N VAL A 9 0.26 -14.19 4.34
CA VAL A 9 -0.71 -15.09 3.73
C VAL A 9 -1.33 -14.38 2.53
N ASP A 10 -1.66 -15.16 1.52
CA ASP A 10 -2.35 -14.71 0.31
C ASP A 10 -3.74 -14.12 0.68
N ILE A 11 -4.05 -12.92 0.17
CA ILE A 11 -5.27 -12.20 0.55
C ILE A 11 -6.53 -12.94 0.09
N GLU A 12 -6.47 -13.69 -1.01
CA GLU A 12 -7.52 -14.57 -1.50
C GLU A 12 -7.80 -15.71 -0.52
N GLN A 13 -6.77 -16.24 0.15
CA GLN A 13 -6.96 -17.27 1.18
C GLN A 13 -7.63 -16.69 2.41
N VAL A 14 -7.23 -15.50 2.85
CA VAL A 14 -7.88 -14.81 3.97
C VAL A 14 -9.34 -14.50 3.64
N ALA A 15 -9.64 -14.09 2.40
CA ALA A 15 -11.00 -13.80 1.97
C ALA A 15 -11.92 -15.04 2.02
N ASN A 16 -11.37 -16.23 1.78
CA ASN A 16 -12.12 -17.48 1.84
C ASN A 16 -12.27 -18.02 3.27
N ALA A 17 -11.20 -17.93 4.08
CA ALA A 17 -11.15 -18.55 5.40
C ALA A 17 -11.67 -17.64 6.52
N SER A 18 -11.46 -16.33 6.42
CA SER A 18 -11.75 -15.34 7.46
C SER A 18 -12.02 -13.96 6.85
N PRO A 19 -13.08 -13.80 6.02
CA PRO A 19 -13.38 -12.55 5.32
C PRO A 19 -13.57 -11.35 6.26
N GLU A 20 -13.96 -11.57 7.51
CA GLU A 20 -14.10 -10.55 8.55
C GLU A 20 -12.78 -9.91 8.96
N LYS A 21 -11.64 -10.54 8.64
CA LYS A 21 -10.30 -9.99 8.87
C LYS A 21 -9.81 -9.12 7.71
N ILE A 22 -10.64 -8.91 6.69
CA ILE A 22 -10.35 -8.02 5.57
C ILE A 22 -11.22 -6.78 5.69
N LEU A 23 -10.57 -5.63 5.72
CA LEU A 23 -11.23 -4.36 5.50
C LEU A 23 -11.09 -3.98 4.03
N ARG A 24 -12.18 -3.43 3.48
CA ARG A 24 -12.23 -2.92 2.11
C ARG A 24 -12.73 -1.49 2.11
N HIS A 25 -11.98 -0.62 1.43
CA HIS A 25 -12.42 0.73 1.12
C HIS A 25 -12.49 0.92 -0.40
N TRP A 26 -13.67 1.29 -0.87
CA TRP A 26 -13.92 1.69 -2.25
C TRP A 26 -13.58 3.17 -2.42
N ILE A 27 -12.74 3.46 -3.40
CA ILE A 27 -12.28 4.82 -3.66
C ILE A 27 -13.18 5.45 -4.71
N ASP A 28 -13.72 6.64 -4.40
CA ASP A 28 -14.30 7.49 -5.42
C ASP A 28 -13.16 8.16 -6.19
N PRO A 29 -13.03 7.94 -7.52
CA PRO A 29 -11.92 8.47 -8.29
C PRO A 29 -11.90 10.00 -8.36
N THR A 30 -13.01 10.67 -8.08
CA THR A 30 -13.09 12.14 -8.05
C THR A 30 -12.61 12.74 -6.74
N LEU A 31 -12.70 11.97 -5.64
CA LEU A 31 -12.29 12.41 -4.30
C LEU A 31 -10.90 11.89 -3.92
N GLY A 32 -10.49 10.77 -4.51
CA GLY A 32 -9.27 10.06 -4.18
C GLY A 32 -9.32 9.38 -2.82
N PHE A 33 -8.16 9.04 -2.28
CA PHE A 33 -8.03 8.34 -1.00
C PHE A 33 -7.03 9.05 -0.09
N SER A 34 -7.53 9.59 1.02
CA SER A 34 -6.73 10.35 1.98
C SER A 34 -6.21 9.49 3.12
N GLU A 35 -5.17 9.96 3.79
CA GLU A 35 -4.67 9.35 5.02
C GLU A 35 -5.75 9.24 6.10
N GLN A 36 -6.62 10.25 6.24
CA GLN A 36 -7.74 10.20 7.19
C GLN A 36 -8.79 9.13 6.82
N ALA A 37 -9.01 8.86 5.53
CA ALA A 37 -9.85 7.76 5.09
C ALA A 37 -9.20 6.40 5.44
N ALA A 38 -7.88 6.30 5.30
CA ALA A 38 -7.11 5.12 5.72
C ALA A 38 -7.17 4.92 7.24
N GLU A 39 -7.01 5.97 8.05
CA GLU A 39 -7.17 5.88 9.51
C GLU A 39 -8.58 5.40 9.90
N THR A 40 -9.61 5.98 9.27
CA THR A 40 -11.02 5.62 9.51
C THR A 40 -11.31 4.17 9.13
N MET A 41 -10.71 3.69 8.04
CA MET A 41 -10.75 2.29 7.64
C MET A 41 -10.08 1.42 8.72
N LEU A 42 -8.80 1.65 9.01
CA LEU A 42 -8.00 0.82 9.90
C LEU A 42 -8.47 0.80 11.37
N ALA A 43 -9.09 1.88 11.84
CA ALA A 43 -9.68 1.94 13.18
C ALA A 43 -10.80 0.91 13.42
N GLN A 44 -11.32 0.28 12.35
CA GLN A 44 -12.30 -0.81 12.46
C GLN A 44 -11.67 -2.14 12.89
N PHE A 45 -10.35 -2.29 12.81
CA PHE A 45 -9.68 -3.50 13.30
C PHE A 45 -9.74 -3.59 14.84
N PRO A 46 -10.25 -4.70 15.39
CA PRO A 46 -10.35 -4.86 16.84
C PRO A 46 -8.95 -4.92 17.48
N GLY A 47 -8.73 -4.08 18.48
CA GLY A 47 -7.49 -4.09 19.27
C GLY A 47 -6.31 -3.37 18.64
N MET A 48 -6.47 -2.75 17.47
CA MET A 48 -5.41 -1.92 16.88
C MET A 48 -5.23 -0.64 17.71
N LYS A 49 -3.98 -0.34 18.10
CA LYS A 49 -3.67 0.88 18.86
C LYS A 49 -3.75 2.10 17.95
N LYS A 50 -4.12 3.26 18.49
CA LYS A 50 -4.22 4.50 17.72
C LYS A 50 -2.92 4.85 16.97
N ASP A 51 -1.77 4.69 17.63
CA ASP A 51 -0.46 4.93 17.01
C ASP A 51 -0.21 3.97 15.82
N ASP A 52 -0.64 2.71 15.96
CA ASP A 52 -0.52 1.71 14.89
C ASP A 52 -1.44 2.05 13.70
N VAL A 53 -2.65 2.52 13.99
CA VAL A 53 -3.60 3.00 12.97
C VAL A 53 -2.98 4.13 12.15
N THR A 54 -2.42 5.15 12.81
CA THR A 54 -1.82 6.31 12.13
C THR A 54 -0.61 5.90 11.28
N LYS A 55 0.31 5.10 11.81
CA LYS A 55 1.49 4.66 11.03
C LYS A 55 1.12 3.79 9.84
N PHE A 56 0.19 2.85 10.02
CA PHE A 56 -0.27 2.00 8.94
C PHE A 56 -1.09 2.80 7.91
N ALA A 57 -1.90 3.76 8.34
CA ALA A 57 -2.62 4.66 7.44
C ALA A 57 -1.66 5.45 6.54
N SER A 58 -0.56 5.95 7.11
CA SER A 58 0.48 6.67 6.36
C SER A 58 1.14 5.80 5.28
N ALA A 59 1.44 4.54 5.61
CA ALA A 59 1.98 3.58 4.65
C ALA A 59 0.99 3.30 3.50
N ILE A 60 -0.28 3.01 3.81
CA ILE A 60 -1.31 2.76 2.79
C ILE A 60 -1.53 4.01 1.91
N HIS A 61 -1.57 5.19 2.51
CA HIS A 61 -1.73 6.45 1.76
C HIS A 61 -0.54 6.71 0.84
N THR A 62 0.68 6.40 1.27
CA THR A 62 1.87 6.47 0.43
C THR A 62 1.77 5.52 -0.76
N LEU A 63 1.34 4.27 -0.56
CA LEU A 63 1.12 3.33 -1.66
C LEU A 63 0.05 3.81 -2.62
N TYR A 64 -1.05 4.35 -2.11
CA TYR A 64 -2.11 4.90 -2.96
C TYR A 64 -1.57 6.01 -3.87
N LYS A 65 -0.78 6.94 -3.32
CA LYS A 65 -0.13 7.99 -4.13
C LYS A 65 0.80 7.40 -5.18
N VAL A 66 1.65 6.44 -4.82
CA VAL A 66 2.51 5.73 -5.80
C VAL A 66 1.67 5.07 -6.89
N GLY A 67 0.54 4.46 -6.54
CA GLY A 67 -0.33 3.84 -7.54
C GLY A 67 -0.92 4.84 -8.53
N MET A 68 -1.28 6.04 -8.05
CA MET A 68 -1.81 7.10 -8.91
C MET A 68 -0.72 7.83 -9.71
N ASP A 69 0.47 8.04 -9.12
CA ASP A 69 1.56 8.78 -9.76
C ASP A 69 2.27 7.98 -10.86
N TYR A 70 2.20 6.63 -10.80
CA TYR A 70 2.90 5.73 -11.73
C TYR A 70 1.96 4.80 -12.50
N ASP A 71 0.66 5.09 -12.51
CA ASP A 71 -0.33 4.28 -13.22
C ASP A 71 -0.25 2.79 -12.87
N ALA A 72 -0.16 2.47 -11.58
CA ALA A 72 -0.09 1.09 -11.13
C ALA A 72 -1.46 0.41 -11.21
N GLU A 73 -1.51 -0.76 -11.84
CA GLU A 73 -2.68 -1.65 -11.82
C GLU A 73 -2.85 -2.29 -10.44
N LEU A 74 -1.73 -2.69 -9.82
CA LEU A 74 -1.72 -3.32 -8.50
C LEU A 74 -0.49 -2.90 -7.69
N ILE A 75 -0.72 -2.59 -6.43
CA ILE A 75 0.34 -2.47 -5.43
C ILE A 75 -0.04 -3.34 -4.23
N GLU A 76 0.85 -4.24 -3.86
CA GLU A 76 0.71 -5.12 -2.70
C GLU A 76 1.97 -5.02 -1.82
N MET A 77 1.77 -4.87 -0.52
CA MET A 77 2.82 -5.05 0.49
C MET A 77 2.41 -6.19 1.41
N ASN A 78 3.14 -7.30 1.37
CA ASN A 78 2.80 -8.48 2.14
C ASN A 78 4.04 -9.36 2.43
N PRO A 79 4.51 -9.47 3.68
CA PRO A 79 3.95 -8.87 4.90
C PRO A 79 4.42 -7.43 5.14
N LEU A 80 3.54 -6.63 5.76
CA LEU A 80 3.90 -5.41 6.47
C LEU A 80 4.17 -5.74 7.94
N VAL A 81 5.44 -5.74 8.33
CA VAL A 81 5.91 -6.20 9.64
C VAL A 81 5.99 -5.04 10.62
N LYS A 82 5.43 -5.23 11.81
CA LYS A 82 5.66 -4.32 12.94
C LYS A 82 6.93 -4.73 13.70
N THR A 83 7.88 -3.82 13.77
CA THR A 83 9.14 -4.01 14.50
C THR A 83 8.97 -3.86 16.01
N ALA A 84 9.97 -4.30 16.78
CA ALA A 84 10.00 -4.14 18.23
C ALA A 84 10.00 -2.66 18.68
N SER A 85 10.50 -1.74 17.85
CA SER A 85 10.44 -0.30 18.08
C SER A 85 9.08 0.31 17.76
N GLY A 86 8.15 -0.45 17.19
CA GLY A 86 6.81 0.02 16.84
C GLY A 86 6.70 0.66 15.45
N GLU A 87 7.71 0.50 14.60
CA GLU A 87 7.69 0.93 13.19
C GLU A 87 7.14 -0.18 12.29
N PHE A 88 6.50 0.21 11.18
CA PHE A 88 6.02 -0.71 10.16
C PHE A 88 6.97 -0.74 8.97
N ILE A 89 7.35 -1.95 8.53
CA ILE A 89 8.30 -2.17 7.43
C ILE A 89 7.72 -3.19 6.46
N ALA A 90 7.72 -2.92 5.15
CA ALA A 90 7.49 -3.97 4.15
C ALA A 90 8.65 -4.94 4.17
N ALA A 91 8.36 -6.23 4.39
CA ALA A 91 9.33 -7.26 4.09
C ALA A 91 9.37 -7.57 2.58
N ASP A 92 8.23 -7.43 1.91
CA ASP A 92 8.10 -7.62 0.46
C ASP A 92 7.06 -6.65 -0.12
N ALA A 93 7.26 -6.29 -1.38
CA ALA A 93 6.37 -5.41 -2.13
C ALA A 93 6.32 -5.82 -3.61
N ARG A 94 5.09 -5.92 -4.13
CA ARG A 94 4.82 -6.19 -5.54
C ARG A 94 4.07 -5.02 -6.15
N ILE A 95 4.57 -4.53 -7.29
CA ILE A 95 3.95 -3.48 -8.07
C ILE A 95 3.76 -4.00 -9.49
N ILE A 96 2.55 -3.87 -10.01
CA ILE A 96 2.21 -4.12 -11.41
C ILE A 96 1.78 -2.78 -12.00
N LEU A 97 2.45 -2.35 -13.06
CA LEU A 97 2.16 -1.10 -13.78
C LEU A 97 1.23 -1.39 -14.96
N ASP A 98 0.43 -0.41 -15.36
CA ASP A 98 -0.34 -0.51 -16.60
C ASP A 98 0.60 -0.48 -17.81
N ASP A 99 0.59 -1.59 -18.57
CA ASP A 99 1.36 -1.75 -19.82
C ASP A 99 1.04 -0.66 -20.87
N ASN A 100 -0.14 -0.04 -20.81
CA ASN A 100 -0.53 1.04 -21.71
C ASN A 100 0.16 2.37 -21.37
N CYS A 101 0.58 2.57 -20.11
CA CYS A 101 1.30 3.78 -19.68
C CYS A 101 2.83 3.63 -19.83
N LEU A 102 3.34 2.40 -19.89
CA LEU A 102 4.77 2.11 -20.08
C LEU A 102 5.36 2.75 -21.36
N SER A 103 4.55 2.94 -22.41
CA SER A 103 5.01 3.65 -23.62
C SER A 103 5.37 5.11 -23.36
N ASP A 104 4.69 5.77 -22.43
CA ASP A 104 4.91 7.19 -22.11
C ASP A 104 6.17 7.39 -21.23
N TYR A 105 6.46 6.43 -20.35
CA TYR A 105 7.69 6.44 -19.55
C TYR A 105 8.94 6.05 -20.35
N VAL A 106 8.82 5.05 -21.26
CA VAL A 106 9.92 4.63 -22.14
C VAL A 106 10.26 5.72 -23.16
N THR A 107 9.27 6.44 -23.69
CA THR A 107 9.50 7.60 -24.57
C THR A 107 10.13 8.78 -23.83
N SER A 108 9.96 8.85 -22.51
CA SER A 108 10.60 9.84 -21.62
C SER A 108 12.01 9.45 -21.17
N GLY A 109 12.52 8.27 -21.58
CA GLY A 109 13.91 7.85 -21.38
C GLY A 109 14.17 7.07 -20.09
N TYR A 110 13.13 6.69 -19.34
CA TYR A 110 13.27 5.86 -18.14
C TYR A 110 13.08 4.38 -18.47
N SER A 111 13.98 3.53 -17.97
CA SER A 111 13.78 2.08 -18.01
C SER A 111 12.81 1.64 -16.90
N ALA A 112 12.21 0.46 -17.05
CA ALA A 112 11.37 -0.13 -16.00
C ALA A 112 12.12 -0.29 -14.65
N GLU A 113 13.43 -0.54 -14.71
CA GLU A 113 14.31 -0.61 -13.53
C GLU A 113 14.42 0.75 -12.83
N ASP A 114 14.50 1.85 -13.58
CA ASP A 114 14.58 3.21 -13.03
C ASP A 114 13.29 3.58 -12.27
N ILE A 115 12.15 3.18 -12.82
CA ILE A 115 10.84 3.39 -12.19
C ILE A 115 10.74 2.57 -10.90
N TYR A 116 11.15 1.29 -10.93
CA TYR A 116 11.12 0.42 -9.76
C TYR A 116 12.02 0.96 -8.62
N GLN A 117 13.25 1.33 -8.95
CA GLN A 117 14.21 1.90 -7.98
C GLN A 117 13.71 3.24 -7.41
N TYR A 118 13.05 4.06 -8.23
CA TYR A 118 12.52 5.35 -7.77
C TYR A 118 11.29 5.19 -6.87
N CYS A 119 10.37 4.27 -7.20
CA CYS A 119 9.24 3.92 -6.33
C CYS A 119 9.73 3.39 -4.97
N LEU A 120 10.74 2.51 -4.98
CA LEU A 120 11.36 1.99 -3.76
C LEU A 120 12.05 3.11 -2.95
N TYR A 121 12.76 4.01 -3.62
CA TYR A 121 13.39 5.18 -3.00
C TYR A 121 12.37 6.11 -2.33
N LEU A 122 11.25 6.44 -3.01
CA LEU A 122 10.22 7.30 -2.45
C LEU A 122 9.55 6.67 -1.23
N TRP A 123 9.28 5.35 -1.28
CA TRP A 123 8.75 4.61 -0.16
C TRP A 123 9.71 4.63 1.05
N LEU A 124 11.00 4.34 0.82
CA LEU A 124 12.02 4.40 1.88
C LEU A 124 12.13 5.80 2.49
N ARG A 125 12.08 6.86 1.66
CA ARG A 125 12.22 8.24 2.12
C ARG A 125 11.04 8.73 2.96
N HIS A 126 9.80 8.33 2.64
CA HIS A 126 8.62 8.72 3.41
C HIS A 126 8.52 7.97 4.76
N ASN A 127 9.05 6.75 4.85
CA ASN A 127 8.92 5.90 6.04
C ASN A 127 10.16 5.92 6.98
N GLN A 128 11.13 6.81 6.74
CA GLN A 128 12.34 6.99 7.56
C GLN A 128 12.38 8.35 8.29
N GLN A 129 11.27 9.10 8.33
CA GLN A 129 11.16 10.39 9.05
C GLN A 129 10.24 10.28 10.26
#